data_AF-A0A7J2ZF60-F1
#
_entry.id   AF-A0A7J2ZF60-F1
#
_cell.length_a   1.000
_cell.length_b   1.000
_cell.length_c   1.000
_cell.angle_alpha   90.00
_cell.angle_beta   90.00
_cell.angle_gamma   90.00
#
_symmetry.space_group_name_H-M   'P 1'
#
loop_
_entity.id
_entity.type
_entity.pdbx_description
1 polymer ?
#
loop_
_entity_poly.entity_id
_entity_poly.type
_entity_poly.pdbx_seq_one_letter_code
_entity_poly.pdbx_strand_id
1 'polypeptide(L)'
;MEDLSKKILEKKPCDAVGRYRLEKELADRYGAEAVKVYLLIDGKTSAEEIKKKIGMSEERLLDIINYLGEKGALKEEVQKPPQPVEVKEVPPPKEPSVSLVTTEEVKEKSSALEAMMVKEAEKPAEAPEQPKVEPKPVELPEKKEEPVQIPQRIPRTPLEKKLYERFGEAGLNVYSLIDESKTPRDILNQTKMSEEELVKILEFMNAEGIIRLEKPKEAMEKPIVKSPPAPVEKKEIPVEPPKPVEKKEIPIEKPKPIEQPKPTPLVAPVTFDRNEIYIPTLTGVNLLTKLKTETDILRSYGNEGVKAFSLMNGKRTNVRIVKEIKIHPAHLDSLISSLAEKGLVKLKQLTPQEIKELYGEEGLVIYNKYKRDGILLYELIDKKATLKDIVKVSGIEPKLAVEIFAFIHKALGLEIPLDKELLYRQLGVKP
;
A
#
# COMPACT_ATOMS: atom_id res chain seq x y z
N MET A 1 -27.57 -26.58 -14.54
CA MET A 1 -26.71 -25.70 -13.73
C MET A 1 -27.44 -25.46 -12.42
N GLU A 2 -26.86 -25.87 -11.29
CA GLU A 2 -27.45 -25.55 -9.99
C GLU A 2 -27.47 -24.04 -9.80
N ASP A 3 -28.59 -23.52 -9.29
CA ASP A 3 -28.81 -22.10 -9.06
C ASP A 3 -27.97 -21.62 -7.87
N LEU A 4 -26.69 -21.29 -8.14
CA LEU A 4 -25.72 -20.85 -7.14
C LEU A 4 -26.05 -19.49 -6.53
N SER A 5 -27.00 -18.76 -7.10
CA SER A 5 -27.49 -17.46 -6.62
C SER A 5 -27.92 -17.49 -5.14
N LYS A 6 -28.47 -18.62 -4.68
CA LYS A 6 -28.99 -18.81 -3.32
C LYS A 6 -28.01 -19.50 -2.37
N LYS A 7 -26.85 -19.95 -2.85
CA LYS A 7 -25.91 -20.70 -2.01
C LYS A 7 -25.16 -19.73 -1.09
N ILE A 8 -25.22 -19.99 0.21
CA ILE A 8 -24.41 -19.30 1.21
C ILE A 8 -23.01 -19.92 1.16
N LEU A 9 -21.98 -19.09 1.05
CA LEU A 9 -20.59 -19.54 0.93
C LEU A 9 -19.90 -19.40 2.29
N GLU A 10 -19.38 -20.50 2.84
CA GLU A 10 -18.61 -20.50 4.09
C GLU A 10 -17.13 -20.81 3.79
N LYS A 11 -16.22 -19.98 4.32
CA LYS A 11 -14.77 -20.25 4.24
C LYS A 11 -14.40 -21.44 5.09
N LYS A 12 -13.54 -22.30 4.56
CA LYS A 12 -12.79 -23.24 5.39
C LYS A 12 -11.71 -22.49 6.17
N PRO A 13 -11.53 -22.75 7.48
CA PRO A 13 -10.47 -22.13 8.25
C PRO A 13 -9.10 -22.51 7.65
N CYS A 14 -8.32 -21.50 7.28
CA CYS A 14 -6.94 -21.62 6.82
C CYS A 14 -6.01 -20.83 7.74
N ASP A 15 -4.77 -21.29 7.87
CA ASP A 15 -3.71 -20.57 8.58
C ASP A 15 -3.31 -19.30 7.81
N ALA A 16 -2.58 -18.39 8.48
CA ALA A 16 -2.20 -17.11 7.88
C ALA A 16 -1.35 -17.28 6.61
N VAL A 17 -0.51 -18.31 6.56
CA VAL A 17 0.35 -18.59 5.39
C VAL A 17 -0.45 -19.16 4.24
N GLY A 18 -1.35 -20.11 4.50
CA GLY A 18 -2.27 -20.64 3.50
C GLY A 18 -3.18 -19.55 2.93
N ARG A 19 -3.68 -18.65 3.79
CA ARG A 19 -4.45 -17.49 3.37
C ARG A 19 -3.67 -16.57 2.44
N TYR A 20 -2.45 -16.18 2.83
CA TYR A 20 -1.62 -15.30 2.01
C TYR A 20 -1.28 -15.92 0.65
N ARG A 21 -0.96 -17.23 0.60
CA ARG A 21 -0.73 -17.94 -0.66
C ARG A 21 -1.96 -17.96 -1.55
N LEU A 22 -3.13 -18.24 -0.97
CA LEU A 22 -4.39 -18.26 -1.71
C LEU A 22 -4.76 -16.88 -2.23
N GLU A 23 -4.64 -15.83 -1.42
CA GLU A 23 -4.88 -14.43 -1.83
C GLU A 23 -3.94 -14.02 -2.96
N LYS A 24 -2.66 -14.39 -2.88
CA LYS A 24 -1.70 -14.15 -3.95
C LYS A 24 -2.07 -14.90 -5.23
N GLU A 25 -2.40 -16.20 -5.15
CA GLU A 25 -2.84 -16.98 -6.31
C GLU A 25 -4.11 -16.41 -6.96
N LEU A 26 -5.07 -15.94 -6.16
CA LEU A 26 -6.29 -15.27 -6.65
C LEU A 26 -5.95 -13.95 -7.35
N ALA A 27 -5.07 -13.14 -6.76
CA ALA A 27 -4.62 -11.88 -7.34
C ALA A 27 -3.90 -12.12 -8.67
N ASP A 28 -3.00 -13.10 -8.72
CA ASP A 28 -2.23 -13.45 -9.91
C ASP A 28 -3.12 -13.99 -11.03
N ARG A 29 -4.17 -14.77 -10.71
CA ARG A 29 -5.03 -15.42 -11.71
C ARG A 29 -6.23 -14.60 -12.16
N TYR A 30 -6.87 -13.89 -11.24
CA TYR A 30 -8.16 -13.22 -11.47
C TYR A 30 -8.13 -11.72 -11.14
N GLY A 31 -7.02 -11.22 -10.60
CA GLY A 31 -6.85 -9.83 -10.19
C GLY A 31 -7.33 -9.53 -8.76
N ALA A 32 -7.18 -8.28 -8.35
CA ALA A 32 -7.54 -7.82 -7.00
C ALA A 32 -9.03 -8.00 -6.65
N GLU A 33 -9.91 -8.06 -7.66
CA GLU A 33 -11.35 -8.30 -7.47
C GLU A 33 -11.62 -9.69 -6.87
N ALA A 34 -10.85 -10.71 -7.25
CA ALA A 34 -11.03 -12.06 -6.70
C ALA A 34 -10.58 -12.17 -5.24
N VAL A 35 -9.59 -11.38 -4.84
CA VAL A 35 -9.23 -11.24 -3.42
C VAL A 35 -10.39 -10.64 -2.63
N LYS A 36 -11.09 -9.64 -3.18
CA LYS A 36 -12.30 -9.07 -2.56
C LYS A 36 -13.43 -10.10 -2.47
N VAL A 37 -13.67 -10.89 -3.52
CA VAL A 37 -14.63 -12.01 -3.49
C VAL A 37 -14.31 -12.92 -2.31
N TYR A 38 -13.07 -13.40 -2.23
CA TYR A 38 -12.65 -14.25 -1.12
C TYR A 38 -12.88 -13.56 0.22
N LEU A 39 -12.45 -12.31 0.42
CA LEU A 39 -12.63 -11.59 1.68
C LEU A 39 -14.11 -11.43 2.10
N LEU A 40 -15.04 -11.26 1.16
CA LEU A 40 -16.48 -11.14 1.42
C LEU A 40 -17.18 -12.46 1.78
N ILE A 41 -16.57 -13.61 1.53
CA ILE A 41 -17.15 -14.92 1.91
C ILE A 41 -17.04 -15.07 3.43
N ASP A 42 -18.15 -14.92 4.13
CA ASP A 42 -18.22 -14.90 5.60
C ASP A 42 -19.25 -15.89 6.18
N GLY A 43 -19.85 -16.74 5.34
CA GLY A 43 -20.94 -17.64 5.74
C GLY A 43 -22.28 -16.93 5.93
N LYS A 44 -22.40 -15.65 5.56
CA LYS A 44 -23.65 -14.86 5.67
C LYS A 44 -24.05 -14.22 4.35
N THR A 45 -23.06 -13.76 3.59
CA THR A 45 -23.27 -13.07 2.31
C THR A 45 -23.53 -14.09 1.20
N SER A 46 -24.62 -13.91 0.45
CA SER A 46 -24.95 -14.76 -0.71
C SER A 46 -24.07 -14.43 -1.93
N ALA A 47 -23.98 -15.35 -2.89
CA ALA A 47 -23.26 -15.10 -4.15
C ALA A 47 -23.82 -13.88 -4.91
N GLU A 48 -25.14 -13.67 -4.92
CA GLU A 48 -25.76 -12.48 -5.53
C GLU A 48 -25.36 -11.18 -4.85
N GLU A 49 -25.29 -11.16 -3.51
CA GLU A 49 -24.85 -9.98 -2.78
C GLU A 49 -23.39 -9.65 -3.04
N ILE A 50 -22.53 -10.68 -3.14
CA ILE A 50 -21.11 -10.51 -3.51
C ILE A 50 -21.01 -9.94 -4.94
N LYS A 51 -21.76 -10.51 -5.89
CA LYS A 51 -21.85 -10.05 -7.29
C LYS A 51 -22.22 -8.57 -7.34
N LYS A 52 -23.28 -8.17 -6.62
CA LYS A 52 -23.78 -6.80 -6.56
C LYS A 52 -22.79 -5.83 -5.90
N LYS A 53 -22.11 -6.24 -4.82
CA LYS A 53 -21.12 -5.41 -4.11
C LYS A 53 -19.86 -5.14 -4.92
N ILE A 54 -19.39 -6.13 -5.68
CA ILE A 54 -18.15 -6.02 -6.46
C ILE A 54 -18.42 -5.47 -7.87
N GLY A 55 -19.62 -5.66 -8.41
CA GLY A 55 -19.97 -5.22 -9.76
C GLY A 55 -19.35 -6.12 -10.84
N MET A 56 -19.22 -7.42 -10.57
CA MET A 56 -18.63 -8.37 -11.51
C MET A 56 -19.67 -9.21 -12.25
N SER A 57 -19.28 -9.79 -13.40
CA SER A 57 -20.14 -10.71 -14.14
C SER A 57 -20.33 -12.04 -13.38
N GLU A 58 -21.47 -12.69 -13.64
CA GLU A 58 -21.82 -13.96 -12.98
C GLU A 58 -20.86 -15.08 -13.32
N GLU A 59 -20.52 -15.22 -14.60
CA GLU A 59 -19.56 -16.21 -15.10
C GLU A 59 -18.21 -16.09 -14.39
N ARG A 60 -17.71 -14.85 -14.23
CA ARG A 60 -16.43 -14.59 -13.56
C ARG A 60 -16.50 -14.89 -12.06
N LEU A 61 -17.62 -14.57 -11.41
CA LEU A 61 -17.83 -14.92 -10.00
C LEU A 61 -17.87 -16.45 -9.81
N LEU A 62 -18.56 -17.16 -10.71
CA LEU A 62 -18.65 -18.62 -10.70
C LEU A 62 -17.28 -19.28 -10.86
N ASP A 63 -16.46 -18.80 -11.81
CA ASP A 63 -15.09 -19.30 -11.99
C ASP A 63 -14.23 -19.15 -10.73
N ILE A 64 -14.34 -18.02 -10.04
CA ILE A 64 -13.62 -17.78 -8.78
C ILE A 64 -14.12 -18.69 -7.67
N ILE A 65 -15.44 -18.86 -7.53
CA ILE A 65 -16.04 -19.74 -6.51
C ILE A 65 -15.64 -21.21 -6.78
N ASN A 66 -15.69 -21.66 -8.03
CA ASN A 66 -15.27 -23.01 -8.43
C ASN A 66 -13.79 -23.23 -8.10
N TYR A 67 -12.93 -22.28 -8.45
CA TYR A 67 -11.50 -22.34 -8.12
C TYR A 67 -11.25 -22.40 -6.60
N LEU A 68 -11.98 -21.62 -5.81
CA LEU A 68 -11.90 -21.66 -4.34
C LEU A 68 -12.39 -23.02 -3.79
N GLY A 69 -13.40 -23.62 -4.41
CA GLY A 69 -13.87 -24.98 -4.13
C GLY A 69 -12.81 -26.04 -4.42
N GLU A 70 -12.21 -26.01 -5.62
CA GLU A 70 -11.14 -26.91 -6.06
C GLU A 70 -9.91 -26.84 -5.13
N LYS A 71 -9.59 -25.65 -4.62
CA LYS A 71 -8.50 -25.43 -3.67
C LYS A 71 -8.86 -25.82 -2.23
N GLY A 72 -10.08 -26.29 -1.99
CA GLY A 72 -10.58 -26.65 -0.67
C GLY A 72 -10.68 -25.47 0.30
N ALA A 73 -10.78 -24.24 -0.23
CA ALA A 73 -10.91 -23.02 0.55
C ALA A 73 -12.37 -22.74 0.97
N LEU A 74 -13.33 -23.40 0.33
CA LEU A 74 -14.74 -23.37 0.68
C LEU A 74 -15.15 -24.67 1.36
N LYS A 75 -16.08 -24.55 2.29
CA LYS A 75 -16.71 -25.70 2.94
C LYS A 75 -17.92 -26.06 2.09
N GLU A 76 -17.93 -27.25 1.50
CA GLU A 76 -19.14 -27.76 0.86
C GLU A 76 -20.17 -28.03 1.96
N GLU A 77 -21.22 -27.21 2.01
CA GLU A 77 -22.44 -27.64 2.69
C GLU A 77 -22.99 -28.83 1.91
N VAL A 78 -22.71 -30.03 2.42
CA VAL A 78 -23.59 -31.17 2.19
C VAL A 78 -24.93 -30.75 2.78
N GLN A 79 -25.87 -30.33 1.94
CA GLN A 79 -27.25 -30.11 2.37
C GLN A 79 -27.67 -31.39 3.10
N LYS A 80 -27.74 -31.33 4.42
CA LYS A 80 -28.35 -32.40 5.19
C LYS A 80 -29.78 -32.49 4.65
N PRO A 81 -30.23 -33.66 4.16
CA PRO A 81 -31.60 -33.81 3.72
C PRO A 81 -32.50 -33.31 4.86
N PRO A 82 -33.56 -32.54 4.55
CA PRO A 82 -34.40 -31.93 5.57
C PRO A 82 -34.79 -33.00 6.57
N GLN A 83 -34.34 -32.85 7.82
CA GLN A 83 -34.75 -33.75 8.87
C GLN A 83 -36.28 -33.66 8.94
N PRO A 84 -37.00 -34.80 8.89
CA PRO A 84 -38.45 -34.78 8.92
C PRO A 84 -38.88 -34.01 10.16
N VAL A 85 -39.66 -32.96 9.95
CA VAL A 85 -40.22 -32.13 11.01
C VAL A 85 -41.06 -33.06 11.88
N GLU A 86 -40.57 -33.36 13.07
CA GLU A 86 -41.29 -34.12 14.08
C GLU A 86 -42.53 -33.30 14.46
N VAL A 87 -43.69 -33.72 13.95
CA VAL A 87 -45.00 -33.13 14.21
C VAL A 87 -45.25 -33.29 15.70
N LYS A 88 -44.99 -32.24 16.48
CA LYS A 88 -45.45 -32.17 17.87
C LYS A 88 -46.97 -32.18 17.85
N GLU A 89 -47.55 -33.26 18.35
CA GLU A 89 -48.97 -33.40 18.62
C GLU A 89 -49.48 -32.21 19.43
N VAL A 90 -50.46 -31.53 18.85
CA VAL A 90 -51.24 -30.48 19.51
C VAL A 90 -52.22 -31.18 20.46
N PRO A 91 -52.19 -30.91 21.77
CA PRO A 91 -53.19 -31.45 22.69
C PRO A 91 -54.58 -30.82 22.43
N PRO A 92 -55.67 -31.57 22.65
CA PRO A 92 -57.03 -31.18 22.31
C PRO A 92 -57.57 -30.02 23.18
N PRO A 93 -58.55 -29.26 22.66
CA PRO A 93 -59.03 -28.03 23.27
C PRO A 93 -59.93 -28.33 24.48
N LYS A 94 -59.74 -27.57 25.57
CA LYS A 94 -60.73 -27.39 26.64
C LYS A 94 -61.38 -26.02 26.48
N GLU A 95 -62.66 -26.01 26.15
CA GLU A 95 -63.58 -24.89 26.38
C GLU A 95 -63.96 -24.80 27.89
N PRO A 96 -64.73 -23.79 28.34
CA PRO A 96 -64.45 -22.36 28.27
C PRO A 96 -64.56 -21.71 29.68
N SER A 97 -63.89 -20.57 29.91
CA SER A 97 -64.32 -19.65 30.96
C SER A 97 -64.15 -18.21 30.54
N VAL A 98 -65.28 -17.52 30.61
CA VAL A 98 -65.64 -16.18 30.16
C VAL A 98 -65.02 -15.10 31.04
N SER A 99 -64.42 -14.08 30.41
CA SER A 99 -64.57 -12.65 30.74
C SER A 99 -63.89 -11.82 29.64
N LEU A 100 -64.64 -11.26 28.69
CA LEU A 100 -65.15 -9.87 28.72
C LEU A 100 -64.05 -8.86 29.11
N VAL A 101 -63.48 -8.17 28.13
CA VAL A 101 -63.63 -6.71 27.93
C VAL A 101 -63.09 -6.34 26.52
N THR A 102 -63.97 -5.65 25.81
CA THR A 102 -63.89 -4.78 24.62
C THR A 102 -62.60 -3.92 24.56
N THR A 103 -62.08 -3.41 23.42
CA THR A 103 -62.73 -2.77 22.26
C THR A 103 -61.67 -2.48 21.18
N GLU A 104 -62.08 -2.61 19.91
CA GLU A 104 -61.75 -1.83 18.69
C GLU A 104 -60.30 -1.76 18.14
N GLU A 105 -60.03 -2.27 16.91
CA GLU A 105 -60.27 -1.71 15.55
C GLU A 105 -59.14 -0.73 15.13
N VAL A 106 -58.48 -0.77 13.97
CA VAL A 106 -58.84 -1.03 12.57
C VAL A 106 -57.55 -1.48 11.83
N LYS A 107 -57.42 -2.62 11.15
CA LYS A 107 -57.90 -3.05 9.81
C LYS A 107 -57.19 -2.44 8.58
N GLU A 108 -56.62 -3.35 7.77
CA GLU A 108 -56.66 -3.44 6.28
C GLU A 108 -56.06 -2.28 5.44
N LYS A 109 -55.44 -2.46 4.27
CA LYS A 109 -55.25 -3.54 3.28
C LYS A 109 -54.23 -3.04 2.23
N SER A 110 -53.51 -3.98 1.59
CA SER A 110 -53.42 -4.24 0.12
C SER A 110 -53.79 -3.11 -0.87
N SER A 111 -53.40 -3.03 -2.15
CA SER A 111 -52.62 -3.80 -3.12
C SER A 111 -52.70 -3.02 -4.45
N ALA A 112 -51.71 -3.21 -5.34
CA ALA A 112 -51.84 -3.28 -6.81
C ALA A 112 -52.06 -2.02 -7.69
N LEU A 113 -51.68 -2.22 -8.98
CA LEU A 113 -51.69 -1.39 -10.22
C LEU A 113 -50.34 -0.72 -10.55
N GLU A 114 -49.59 -0.98 -11.63
CA GLU A 114 -49.79 -1.55 -12.98
C GLU A 114 -50.68 -0.75 -13.97
N ALA A 115 -50.09 -0.50 -15.17
CA ALA A 115 -50.65 -0.02 -16.45
C ALA A 115 -50.99 1.50 -16.54
N MET A 116 -50.84 2.25 -17.66
CA MET A 116 -50.41 2.01 -19.05
C MET A 116 -50.37 3.37 -19.82
N MET A 117 -49.45 3.49 -20.79
CA MET A 117 -49.61 3.98 -22.19
C MET A 117 -50.23 5.35 -22.58
N VAL A 118 -49.42 6.09 -23.38
CA VAL A 118 -49.65 6.61 -24.76
C VAL A 118 -50.64 7.78 -24.99
N LYS A 119 -50.14 8.92 -25.50
CA LYS A 119 -50.41 9.38 -26.89
C LYS A 119 -49.62 10.63 -27.30
N GLU A 120 -49.12 10.51 -28.52
CA GLU A 120 -48.43 11.42 -29.43
C GLU A 120 -49.46 12.15 -30.33
N ALA A 121 -49.18 13.39 -30.75
CA ALA A 121 -49.59 13.97 -32.06
C ALA A 121 -49.13 15.43 -32.24
N GLU A 122 -48.90 15.77 -33.51
CA GLU A 122 -48.13 16.86 -34.12
C GLU A 122 -48.88 18.20 -34.36
N LYS A 123 -48.08 19.32 -34.47
CA LYS A 123 -48.05 20.50 -35.41
C LYS A 123 -49.34 21.11 -36.05
N PRO A 124 -49.28 22.26 -36.78
CA PRO A 124 -48.41 23.47 -36.77
C PRO A 124 -49.19 24.82 -36.94
N ALA A 125 -48.47 25.94 -37.16
CA ALA A 125 -48.90 27.28 -37.64
C ALA A 125 -49.46 28.23 -36.53
N GLU A 126 -49.36 29.55 -36.55
CA GLU A 126 -48.92 30.59 -37.50
C GLU A 126 -48.71 31.89 -36.68
N ALA A 127 -47.89 32.84 -37.15
CA ALA A 127 -47.75 34.15 -36.52
C ALA A 127 -48.97 35.05 -36.82
N PRO A 128 -49.40 35.89 -35.87
CA PRO A 128 -49.53 37.32 -36.21
C PRO A 128 -49.10 38.28 -35.08
N GLU A 129 -48.85 39.51 -35.51
CA GLU A 129 -48.35 40.67 -34.78
C GLU A 129 -49.30 41.21 -33.68
N GLN A 130 -48.66 41.69 -32.60
CA GLN A 130 -48.99 42.79 -31.66
C GLN A 130 -50.45 42.99 -31.17
N PRO A 131 -50.61 43.20 -29.84
CA PRO A 131 -50.64 44.58 -29.37
C PRO A 131 -49.73 44.83 -28.17
N LYS A 132 -49.11 46.01 -28.21
CA LYS A 132 -48.36 46.66 -27.14
C LYS A 132 -49.27 46.86 -25.92
N VAL A 133 -49.14 45.99 -24.92
CA VAL A 133 -49.76 46.15 -23.59
C VAL A 133 -48.64 46.17 -22.57
N GLU A 134 -48.48 47.30 -21.88
CA GLU A 134 -47.60 47.42 -20.71
C GLU A 134 -48.06 46.43 -19.63
N PRO A 135 -47.25 45.44 -19.23
CA PRO A 135 -47.55 44.65 -18.07
C PRO A 135 -47.20 45.46 -16.82
N LYS A 136 -48.24 45.79 -16.04
CA LYS A 136 -48.11 46.11 -14.61
C LYS A 136 -47.22 45.04 -13.94
N PRO A 137 -46.38 45.41 -12.96
CA PRO A 137 -45.60 44.44 -12.20
C PRO A 137 -46.56 43.50 -11.47
N VAL A 138 -46.70 42.28 -11.98
CA VAL A 138 -47.25 41.17 -11.22
C VAL A 138 -46.07 40.62 -10.44
N GLU A 139 -46.07 40.85 -9.13
CA GLU A 139 -45.17 40.21 -8.17
C GLU A 139 -45.39 38.69 -8.27
N LEU A 140 -44.54 38.03 -9.06
CA LEU A 140 -44.39 36.59 -8.97
C LEU A 140 -43.84 36.26 -7.58
N PRO A 141 -44.40 35.28 -6.86
CA PRO A 141 -43.79 34.80 -5.63
C PRO A 141 -42.38 34.29 -5.96
N GLU A 142 -41.39 34.89 -5.31
CA GLU A 142 -39.99 34.46 -5.34
C GLU A 142 -39.92 32.97 -5.05
N LYS A 143 -39.81 32.17 -6.12
CA LYS A 143 -39.39 30.80 -6.01
C LYS A 143 -37.92 30.86 -5.64
N LYS A 144 -37.68 30.73 -4.33
CA LYS A 144 -36.39 30.61 -3.67
C LYS A 144 -35.59 29.52 -4.38
N GLU A 145 -34.79 29.93 -5.37
CA GLU A 145 -33.78 29.07 -5.98
C GLU A 145 -32.75 28.79 -4.89
N GLU A 146 -32.72 27.56 -4.40
CA GLU A 146 -31.65 27.10 -3.54
C GLU A 146 -30.32 27.34 -4.27
N PRO A 147 -29.32 27.96 -3.63
CA PRO A 147 -28.03 28.18 -4.26
C PRO A 147 -27.45 26.82 -4.64
N VAL A 148 -27.35 26.56 -5.94
CA VAL A 148 -26.60 25.43 -6.49
C VAL A 148 -25.19 25.56 -5.95
N GLN A 149 -24.86 24.74 -4.94
CA GLN A 149 -23.54 24.70 -4.35
C GLN A 149 -22.57 24.29 -5.45
N ILE A 150 -21.86 25.27 -6.01
CA ILE A 150 -20.76 25.01 -6.92
C ILE A 150 -19.73 24.25 -6.07
N PRO A 151 -19.48 22.95 -6.32
CA PRO A 151 -18.55 22.19 -5.51
C PRO A 151 -17.20 22.91 -5.51
N GLN A 152 -16.69 23.20 -4.32
CA GLN A 152 -15.45 23.93 -4.13
C GLN A 152 -14.35 23.25 -4.96
N ARG A 153 -13.89 23.93 -6.01
CA ARG A 153 -12.84 23.40 -6.88
C ARG A 153 -11.56 23.29 -6.05
N ILE A 154 -11.14 22.07 -5.78
CA ILE A 154 -9.87 21.76 -5.14
C ILE A 154 -8.77 22.54 -5.87
N PRO A 155 -7.92 23.33 -5.18
CA PRO A 155 -6.85 24.07 -5.82
C PRO A 155 -5.91 23.09 -6.53
N ARG A 156 -5.87 23.16 -7.86
CA ARG A 156 -5.03 22.31 -8.71
C ARG A 156 -3.64 22.89 -8.85
N THR A 157 -2.63 22.03 -8.87
CA THR A 157 -1.26 22.44 -9.19
C THR A 157 -1.19 22.98 -10.64
N PRO A 158 -0.19 23.82 -11.00
CA PRO A 158 -0.03 24.29 -12.38
C PRO A 158 0.02 23.16 -13.42
N LEU A 159 0.53 22.00 -13.01
CA LEU A 159 0.63 20.80 -13.83
C LEU A 159 -0.72 20.12 -14.03
N GLU A 160 -1.46 19.88 -12.94
CA GLU A 160 -2.83 19.36 -12.99
C GLU A 160 -3.75 20.27 -13.81
N LYS A 161 -3.52 21.59 -13.76
CA LYS A 161 -4.25 22.54 -14.59
C LYS A 161 -3.99 22.29 -16.08
N LYS A 162 -2.73 22.16 -16.51
CA LYS A 162 -2.37 21.82 -17.90
C LYS A 162 -2.95 20.48 -18.36
N LEU A 163 -2.85 19.44 -17.50
CA LEU A 163 -3.40 18.11 -17.79
C LEU A 163 -4.92 18.14 -17.94
N TYR A 164 -5.61 18.86 -17.06
CA TYR A 164 -7.06 19.00 -17.14
C TYR A 164 -7.52 19.83 -18.34
N GLU A 165 -6.81 20.91 -18.67
CA GLU A 165 -7.12 21.72 -19.84
C GLU A 165 -7.02 20.92 -21.14
N ARG A 166 -6.07 19.97 -21.22
CA ARG A 166 -5.82 19.19 -22.43
C ARG A 166 -6.57 17.85 -22.50
N PHE A 167 -6.78 17.19 -21.37
CA PHE A 167 -7.33 15.83 -21.29
C PHE A 167 -8.46 15.66 -20.26
N GLY A 168 -8.93 16.75 -19.65
CA GLY A 168 -10.02 16.73 -18.67
C GLY A 168 -9.70 15.89 -17.43
N GLU A 169 -10.72 15.24 -16.89
CA GLU A 169 -10.58 14.35 -15.73
C GLU A 169 -9.77 13.08 -16.05
N ALA A 170 -9.78 12.63 -17.31
CA ALA A 170 -9.01 11.47 -17.73
C ALA A 170 -7.50 11.68 -17.53
N GLY A 171 -6.98 12.86 -17.89
CA GLY A 171 -5.57 13.21 -17.67
C GLY A 171 -5.19 13.26 -16.18
N LEU A 172 -6.08 13.78 -15.33
CA LEU A 172 -5.88 13.81 -13.88
C LEU A 172 -5.88 12.41 -13.28
N ASN A 173 -6.79 11.54 -13.73
CA ASN A 173 -6.85 10.16 -13.26
C ASN A 173 -5.58 9.39 -13.64
N VAL A 174 -5.10 9.51 -14.88
CA VAL A 174 -3.81 8.91 -15.29
C VAL A 174 -2.66 9.44 -14.44
N TYR A 175 -2.59 10.76 -14.23
CA TYR A 175 -1.56 11.38 -13.39
C TYR A 175 -1.57 10.84 -11.96
N SER A 176 -2.75 10.62 -11.36
CA SER A 176 -2.89 10.04 -10.02
C SER A 176 -2.50 8.56 -9.93
N LEU A 177 -2.46 7.86 -11.06
CA LEU A 177 -2.18 6.43 -11.17
C LEU A 177 -0.74 6.13 -11.60
N ILE A 178 0.02 7.12 -12.04
CA ILE A 178 1.45 6.94 -12.34
C ILE A 178 2.22 7.00 -11.01
N ASP A 179 2.17 5.88 -10.29
CA ASP A 179 3.08 5.55 -9.22
C ASP A 179 4.21 4.63 -9.74
N GLU A 180 5.29 4.46 -8.98
CA GLU A 180 6.45 3.63 -9.37
C GLU A 180 6.12 2.14 -9.58
N SER A 181 4.87 1.70 -9.35
CA SER A 181 4.48 0.29 -9.33
C SER A 181 3.45 -0.13 -10.38
N LYS A 182 2.69 0.82 -10.96
CA LYS A 182 1.61 0.50 -11.90
C LYS A 182 2.10 0.41 -13.33
N THR A 183 1.71 -0.68 -14.00
CA THR A 183 2.00 -0.85 -15.43
C THR A 183 0.97 -0.09 -16.29
N PRO A 184 1.30 0.27 -17.55
CA PRO A 184 0.34 0.89 -18.46
C PRO A 184 -0.96 0.09 -18.62
N ARG A 185 -0.89 -1.26 -18.54
CA ARG A 185 -2.06 -2.13 -18.57
C ARG A 185 -2.97 -1.93 -17.35
N ASP A 186 -2.39 -1.75 -16.16
CA ASP A 186 -3.16 -1.49 -14.94
C ASP A 186 -3.89 -0.15 -15.02
N ILE A 187 -3.25 0.85 -15.61
CA ILE A 187 -3.83 2.18 -15.82
C ILE A 187 -5.00 2.11 -16.80
N LEU A 188 -4.87 1.40 -17.92
CA LEU A 188 -5.97 1.18 -18.87
C LEU A 188 -7.18 0.50 -18.21
N ASN A 189 -6.92 -0.55 -17.44
CA ASN A 189 -7.97 -1.31 -16.77
C ASN A 189 -8.74 -0.46 -15.73
N GLN A 190 -8.05 0.44 -15.03
CA GLN A 190 -8.69 1.29 -14.01
C GLN A 190 -9.42 2.49 -14.61
N THR A 191 -8.86 3.10 -15.66
CA THR A 191 -9.41 4.32 -16.25
C THR A 191 -10.46 4.06 -17.32
N LYS A 192 -10.52 2.84 -17.87
CA LYS A 192 -11.41 2.45 -18.97
C LYS A 192 -11.23 3.31 -20.23
N MET A 193 -10.07 3.92 -20.41
CA MET A 193 -9.75 4.66 -21.63
C MET A 193 -9.15 3.76 -22.70
N SER A 194 -9.13 4.24 -23.93
CA SER A 194 -8.46 3.54 -25.02
C SER A 194 -6.93 3.60 -24.88
N GLU A 195 -6.22 2.62 -25.44
CA GLU A 195 -4.75 2.61 -25.45
C GLU A 195 -4.18 3.85 -26.13
N GLU A 196 -4.79 4.30 -27.21
CA GLU A 196 -4.39 5.50 -27.95
C GLU A 196 -4.50 6.78 -27.11
N GLU A 197 -5.55 6.92 -26.30
CA GLU A 197 -5.72 8.05 -25.39
C GLU A 197 -4.69 8.02 -24.26
N LEU A 198 -4.42 6.85 -23.68
CA LEU A 198 -3.40 6.71 -22.66
C LEU A 198 -2.01 7.08 -23.20
N VAL A 199 -1.67 6.60 -24.39
CA VAL A 199 -0.38 6.93 -25.03
C VAL A 199 -0.25 8.44 -25.25
N LYS A 200 -1.29 9.13 -25.74
CA LYS A 200 -1.27 10.60 -25.90
C LYS A 200 -1.05 11.34 -24.57
N ILE A 201 -1.66 10.87 -23.49
CA ILE A 201 -1.47 11.46 -22.15
C ILE A 201 -0.03 11.21 -21.67
N LEU A 202 0.49 9.99 -21.78
CA LEU A 202 1.85 9.64 -21.36
C LEU A 202 2.91 10.38 -22.18
N GLU A 203 2.73 10.52 -23.48
CA GLU A 203 3.62 11.29 -24.35
C GLU A 203 3.63 12.77 -23.98
N PHE A 204 2.46 13.36 -23.70
CA PHE A 204 2.39 14.74 -23.21
C PHE A 204 3.11 14.90 -21.87
N MET A 205 2.91 13.97 -20.94
CA MET A 205 3.57 14.01 -19.64
C MET A 205 5.09 13.84 -19.75
N ASN A 206 5.54 13.02 -20.69
CA ASN A 206 6.96 12.86 -21.00
C ASN A 206 7.55 14.12 -21.66
N ALA A 207 6.80 14.78 -22.55
CA ALA A 207 7.21 16.03 -23.18
C ALA A 207 7.30 17.21 -22.19
N GLU A 208 6.41 17.26 -21.20
CA GLU A 208 6.46 18.23 -20.09
C GLU A 208 7.50 17.86 -19.01
N GLY A 209 8.22 16.73 -19.15
CA GLY A 209 9.26 16.29 -18.23
C GLY A 209 8.75 15.73 -16.90
N ILE A 210 7.47 15.35 -16.83
CA ILE A 210 6.81 14.82 -15.63
C ILE A 210 7.19 13.36 -15.40
N ILE A 211 7.25 12.60 -16.50
CA ILE A 211 7.61 11.18 -16.50
C ILE A 211 8.76 10.97 -17.47
N ARG A 212 9.52 9.88 -17.27
CA ARG A 212 10.51 9.42 -18.25
C ARG A 212 10.05 8.07 -18.77
N LEU A 213 9.60 8.04 -20.01
CA LEU A 213 9.31 6.77 -20.68
C LEU A 213 10.65 6.11 -21.03
N GLU A 214 10.99 5.04 -20.32
CA GLU A 214 12.07 4.16 -20.76
C GLU A 214 11.63 3.50 -22.06
N LYS A 215 12.09 4.06 -23.19
CA LYS A 215 11.95 3.37 -24.47
C LYS A 215 12.65 2.03 -24.30
N PRO A 216 11.98 0.89 -24.57
CA PRO A 216 12.65 -0.40 -24.56
C PRO A 216 13.88 -0.21 -25.43
N LYS A 217 15.08 -0.45 -24.87
CA LYS A 217 16.31 -0.42 -25.63
C LYS A 217 16.08 -1.35 -26.80
N GLU A 218 15.80 -0.78 -27.97
CA GLU A 218 15.79 -1.49 -29.22
C GLU A 218 17.09 -2.28 -29.20
N ALA A 219 16.95 -3.61 -29.19
CA ALA A 219 18.09 -4.49 -29.26
C ALA A 219 18.84 -4.04 -30.50
N MET A 220 19.94 -3.31 -30.28
CA MET A 220 20.80 -2.79 -31.34
C MET A 220 21.15 -3.99 -32.22
N GLU A 221 20.47 -4.08 -33.37
CA GLU A 221 20.99 -4.78 -34.52
C GLU A 221 22.36 -4.17 -34.77
N LYS A 222 23.39 -4.93 -34.43
CA LYS A 222 24.76 -4.52 -34.63
C LYS A 222 24.93 -4.17 -36.11
N PRO A 223 25.35 -2.94 -36.47
CA PRO A 223 25.74 -2.67 -37.84
C PRO A 223 26.97 -3.53 -38.12
N ILE A 224 26.84 -4.45 -39.07
CA ILE A 224 27.95 -5.17 -39.68
C ILE A 224 28.76 -4.14 -40.48
N VAL A 225 29.69 -3.47 -39.79
CA VAL A 225 30.72 -2.67 -40.43
C VAL A 225 31.79 -3.63 -40.92
N LYS A 226 31.79 -3.88 -42.24
CA LYS A 226 32.92 -4.47 -42.96
C LYS A 226 34.08 -3.47 -42.89
N SER A 227 35.09 -3.76 -42.07
CA SER A 227 36.42 -3.16 -42.18
C SER A 227 37.47 -4.27 -42.31
N PRO A 228 38.56 -4.06 -43.08
CA PRO A 228 39.49 -5.11 -43.48
C PRO A 228 40.41 -5.54 -42.32
N PRO A 229 40.96 -6.77 -42.35
CA PRO A 229 41.83 -7.27 -41.30
C PRO A 229 43.23 -6.66 -41.41
N ALA A 230 43.65 -5.97 -40.34
CA ALA A 230 45.05 -5.69 -40.07
C ALA A 230 45.68 -6.87 -39.28
N PRO A 231 46.95 -7.23 -39.53
CA PRO A 231 47.59 -8.37 -38.91
C PRO A 231 47.99 -8.03 -37.47
N VAL A 232 47.43 -8.75 -36.49
CA VAL A 232 47.86 -8.68 -35.10
C VAL A 232 48.91 -9.76 -34.86
N GLU A 233 50.12 -9.30 -34.59
CA GLU A 233 51.28 -10.06 -34.11
C GLU A 233 50.92 -10.83 -32.83
N LYS A 234 50.98 -12.16 -32.91
CA LYS A 234 50.95 -13.05 -31.76
C LYS A 234 52.29 -12.95 -31.02
N LYS A 235 52.31 -12.30 -29.86
CA LYS A 235 53.34 -12.55 -28.84
C LYS A 235 52.97 -13.82 -28.08
N GLU A 236 53.78 -14.86 -28.29
CA GLU A 236 53.76 -16.10 -27.54
C GLU A 236 54.15 -15.84 -26.08
N ILE A 237 53.28 -16.26 -25.15
CA ILE A 237 53.60 -16.34 -23.73
C ILE A 237 54.20 -17.74 -23.51
N PRO A 238 55.41 -17.88 -22.95
CA PRO A 238 56.00 -19.17 -22.64
C PRO A 238 55.18 -19.91 -21.59
N VAL A 239 54.65 -21.08 -21.96
CA VAL A 239 54.02 -22.02 -21.03
C VAL A 239 55.13 -22.78 -20.31
N GLU A 240 55.33 -22.49 -19.03
CA GLU A 240 56.16 -23.32 -18.15
C GLU A 240 55.55 -24.71 -17.97
N PRO A 241 56.37 -25.78 -18.01
CA PRO A 241 55.90 -27.14 -17.80
C PRO A 241 55.48 -27.39 -16.33
N PRO A 242 54.40 -28.16 -16.09
CA PRO A 242 53.95 -28.49 -14.75
C PRO A 242 54.98 -29.38 -14.02
N LYS A 243 55.39 -28.94 -12.83
CA LYS A 243 56.24 -29.72 -11.92
C LYS A 243 55.55 -31.02 -11.48
N PRO A 244 56.29 -32.13 -11.28
CA PRO A 244 55.73 -33.38 -10.81
C PRO A 244 55.21 -33.23 -9.38
N VAL A 245 53.96 -33.67 -9.16
CA VAL A 245 53.35 -33.76 -7.84
C VAL A 245 54.02 -34.92 -7.09
N GLU A 246 54.92 -34.56 -6.18
CA GLU A 246 55.56 -35.47 -5.24
C GLU A 246 54.50 -35.99 -4.26
N LYS A 247 54.19 -37.29 -4.32
CA LYS A 247 53.34 -37.99 -3.36
C LYS A 247 54.02 -37.96 -1.99
N LYS A 248 53.70 -36.95 -1.17
CA LYS A 248 53.96 -37.00 0.26
C LYS A 248 53.04 -38.04 0.89
N GLU A 249 53.66 -39.08 1.44
CA GLU A 249 53.04 -40.02 2.36
C GLU A 249 52.35 -39.24 3.48
N ILE A 250 51.07 -39.53 3.69
CA ILE A 250 50.25 -38.94 4.73
C ILE A 250 50.77 -39.51 6.06
N PRO A 251 51.37 -38.69 6.94
CA PRO A 251 51.68 -39.15 8.29
C PRO A 251 50.35 -39.41 8.99
N ILE A 252 50.20 -40.60 9.56
CA ILE A 252 49.09 -40.94 10.46
C ILE A 252 49.19 -40.00 11.66
N GLU A 253 48.48 -38.87 11.60
CA GLU A 253 48.36 -37.92 12.70
C GLU A 253 47.74 -38.66 13.88
N LYS A 254 48.48 -38.75 15.00
CA LYS A 254 47.95 -39.21 16.28
C LYS A 254 46.65 -38.45 16.57
N PRO A 255 45.59 -39.12 17.06
CA PRO A 255 44.34 -38.46 17.40
C PRO A 255 44.64 -37.31 18.37
N LYS A 256 44.43 -36.08 17.89
CA LYS A 256 44.55 -34.88 18.74
C LYS A 256 43.61 -35.07 19.93
N PRO A 257 44.07 -34.78 21.17
CA PRO A 257 43.24 -34.81 22.35
C PRO A 257 41.95 -34.04 22.05
N ILE A 258 40.80 -34.63 22.40
CA ILE A 258 39.49 -33.98 22.31
C ILE A 258 39.63 -32.65 23.06
N GLU A 259 39.83 -31.55 22.33
CA GLU A 259 39.88 -30.22 22.90
C GLU A 259 38.53 -30.00 23.57
N GLN A 260 38.54 -29.92 24.90
CA GLN A 260 37.37 -29.53 25.68
C GLN A 260 36.77 -28.29 25.02
N PRO A 261 35.44 -28.27 24.77
CA PRO A 261 34.80 -27.15 24.10
C PRO A 261 35.19 -25.88 24.84
N LYS A 262 36.00 -25.02 24.19
CA LYS A 262 36.39 -23.73 24.74
C LYS A 262 35.10 -23.04 25.18
N PRO A 263 34.97 -22.61 26.45
CA PRO A 263 33.77 -21.97 26.93
C PRO A 263 33.43 -20.84 25.96
N THR A 264 32.22 -20.89 25.39
CA THR A 264 31.73 -19.88 24.47
C THR A 264 31.97 -18.53 25.15
N PRO A 265 32.80 -17.65 24.58
CA PRO A 265 33.14 -16.40 25.24
C PRO A 265 31.84 -15.69 25.60
N LEU A 266 31.71 -15.34 26.89
CA LEU A 266 30.62 -14.53 27.41
C LEU A 266 30.45 -13.33 26.47
N VAL A 267 29.36 -13.33 25.72
CA VAL A 267 29.07 -12.29 24.73
C VAL A 267 28.99 -10.99 25.52
N ALA A 268 29.94 -10.09 25.29
CA ALA A 268 29.95 -8.79 25.94
C ALA A 268 28.59 -8.10 25.71
N PRO A 269 28.05 -7.38 26.70
CA PRO A 269 26.80 -6.66 26.54
C PRO A 269 26.90 -5.77 25.30
N VAL A 270 25.92 -5.90 24.39
CA VAL A 270 25.89 -5.14 23.15
C VAL A 270 25.66 -3.67 23.49
N THR A 271 26.73 -2.89 23.60
CA THR A 271 26.65 -1.45 23.77
C THR A 271 26.22 -0.84 22.43
N PHE A 272 24.96 -0.41 22.38
CA PHE A 272 24.38 0.23 21.23
C PHE A 272 24.57 1.75 21.32
N ASP A 273 25.33 2.33 20.40
CA ASP A 273 25.42 3.80 20.28
C ASP A 273 24.16 4.31 19.57
N ARG A 274 23.33 5.04 20.33
CA ARG A 274 22.09 5.63 19.83
C ARG A 274 22.32 6.61 18.70
N ASN A 275 23.52 7.17 18.57
CA ASN A 275 23.80 8.19 17.57
C ASN A 275 24.19 7.60 16.21
N GLU A 276 24.42 6.29 16.10
CA GLU A 276 24.86 5.67 14.85
C GLU A 276 23.68 5.18 14.00
N ILE A 277 23.90 5.05 12.69
CA ILE A 277 22.92 4.46 11.76
C ILE A 277 23.24 2.98 11.59
N TYR A 278 22.21 2.15 11.65
CA TYR A 278 22.35 0.69 11.54
C TYR A 278 21.17 0.06 10.82
N ILE A 279 21.41 -1.15 10.33
CA ILE A 279 20.42 -2.01 9.68
C ILE A 279 20.07 -3.14 10.67
N PRO A 280 18.88 -3.14 11.26
CA PRO A 280 18.38 -4.26 12.05
C PRO A 280 17.97 -5.43 11.13
N THR A 281 18.50 -6.61 11.43
CA THR A 281 18.21 -7.86 10.72
C THR A 281 17.72 -8.91 11.70
N LEU A 282 16.50 -9.42 11.50
CA LEU A 282 15.97 -10.52 12.30
C LEU A 282 16.80 -11.82 12.12
N THR A 283 17.15 -12.48 13.22
CA THR A 283 17.97 -13.70 13.22
C THR A 283 17.23 -14.88 13.85
N GLY A 284 17.18 -16.01 13.14
CA GLY A 284 16.77 -17.30 13.72
C GLY A 284 15.33 -17.37 14.24
N VAL A 285 14.44 -16.48 13.78
CA VAL A 285 13.07 -16.40 14.29
C VAL A 285 12.22 -17.46 13.59
N ASN A 286 11.94 -18.58 14.25
CA ASN A 286 10.95 -19.54 13.78
C ASN A 286 9.53 -18.92 13.87
N LEU A 287 8.55 -19.51 13.17
CA LEU A 287 7.20 -18.95 13.08
C LEU A 287 6.54 -18.76 14.46
N LEU A 288 6.74 -19.70 15.38
CA LEU A 288 6.15 -19.65 16.72
C LEU A 288 6.78 -18.54 17.58
N THR A 289 8.11 -18.43 17.56
CA THR A 289 8.86 -17.35 18.22
C THR A 289 8.47 -16.00 17.63
N LYS A 290 8.24 -15.92 16.31
CA LYS A 290 7.79 -14.69 15.65
C LYS A 290 6.43 -14.24 16.17
N LEU A 291 5.45 -15.13 16.20
CA LEU A 291 4.10 -14.84 16.72
C LEU A 291 4.13 -14.43 18.20
N LYS A 292 4.89 -15.15 19.02
CA LYS A 292 5.07 -14.81 20.44
C LYS A 292 5.71 -13.42 20.59
N THR A 293 6.77 -13.16 19.83
CA THR A 293 7.49 -11.87 19.85
C THR A 293 6.58 -10.73 19.38
N GLU A 294 5.82 -10.93 18.30
CA GLU A 294 4.85 -9.93 17.82
C GLU A 294 3.79 -9.61 18.88
N THR A 295 3.32 -10.61 19.63
CA THR A 295 2.36 -10.41 20.72
C THR A 295 2.99 -9.61 21.88
N ASP A 296 4.23 -9.94 22.26
CA ASP A 296 4.98 -9.21 23.28
C ASP A 296 5.23 -7.76 22.85
N ILE A 297 5.58 -7.54 21.58
CA ILE A 297 5.80 -6.21 21.01
C ILE A 297 4.50 -5.42 20.96
N LEU A 298 3.40 -6.03 20.52
CA LEU A 298 2.08 -5.39 20.49
C LEU A 298 1.69 -4.90 21.88
N ARG A 299 1.97 -5.70 22.91
CA ARG A 299 1.67 -5.34 24.31
C ARG A 299 2.54 -4.19 24.83
N SER A 300 3.83 -4.17 24.51
CA SER A 300 4.78 -3.20 25.08
C SER A 300 4.95 -1.91 24.26
N TYR A 301 4.82 -2.01 22.93
CA TYR A 301 5.12 -0.93 21.98
C TYR A 301 3.94 -0.63 21.03
N GLY A 302 2.81 -1.33 21.17
CA GLY A 302 1.63 -1.13 20.35
C GLY A 302 1.81 -1.52 18.88
N ASN A 303 0.86 -1.06 18.04
CA ASN A 303 0.84 -1.35 16.61
C ASN A 303 2.07 -0.80 15.86
N GLU A 304 2.61 0.33 16.31
CA GLU A 304 3.82 0.92 15.72
C GLU A 304 5.04 0.03 15.92
N GLY A 305 5.18 -0.58 17.11
CA GLY A 305 6.22 -1.57 17.37
C GLY A 305 6.13 -2.80 16.48
N VAL A 306 4.92 -3.34 16.26
CA VAL A 306 4.70 -4.49 15.37
C VAL A 306 5.06 -4.15 13.93
N LYS A 307 4.67 -2.95 13.46
CA LYS A 307 5.09 -2.45 12.15
C LYS A 307 6.61 -2.35 12.08
N ALA A 308 7.26 -1.76 13.09
CA ALA A 308 8.71 -1.60 13.12
C ALA A 308 9.42 -2.95 13.05
N PHE A 309 8.96 -3.92 13.83
CA PHE A 309 9.45 -5.30 13.82
C PHE A 309 9.36 -5.93 12.42
N SER A 310 8.25 -5.75 11.71
CA SER A 310 8.09 -6.26 10.34
C SER A 310 9.06 -5.64 9.33
N LEU A 311 9.56 -4.43 9.60
CA LEU A 311 10.52 -3.73 8.75
C LEU A 311 11.99 -4.08 9.03
N MET A 312 12.29 -4.86 10.09
CA MET A 312 13.65 -5.30 10.46
C MET A 312 14.16 -6.46 9.61
N ASN A 313 14.06 -6.33 8.28
CA ASN A 313 14.37 -7.37 7.32
C ASN A 313 15.81 -7.32 6.77
N GLY A 314 16.69 -6.51 7.37
CA GLY A 314 18.06 -6.33 6.90
C GLY A 314 18.22 -5.41 5.68
N LYS A 315 17.16 -4.70 5.26
CA LYS A 315 17.21 -3.78 4.11
C LYS A 315 17.00 -2.31 4.48
N ARG A 316 16.37 -2.04 5.61
CA ARG A 316 16.00 -0.67 6.04
C ARG A 316 16.87 -0.24 7.21
N THR A 317 17.34 1.00 7.17
CA THR A 317 18.02 1.62 8.29
C THR A 317 17.01 2.00 9.37
N ASN A 318 17.46 2.11 10.62
CA ASN A 318 16.64 2.66 11.71
C ASN A 318 16.03 4.03 11.36
N VAL A 319 16.77 4.91 10.66
CA VAL A 319 16.24 6.20 10.18
C VAL A 319 15.06 6.01 9.21
N ARG A 320 15.17 5.10 8.24
CA ARG A 320 14.07 4.83 7.29
C ARG A 320 12.85 4.20 7.99
N ILE A 321 13.08 3.35 8.99
CA ILE A 321 11.98 2.76 9.79
C ILE A 321 11.23 3.87 10.55
N VAL A 322 11.94 4.80 11.19
CA VAL A 322 11.35 5.99 11.83
C VAL A 322 10.54 6.80 10.82
N LYS A 323 11.12 7.14 9.67
CA LYS A 323 10.48 7.95 8.62
C LYS A 323 9.18 7.33 8.10
N GLU A 324 9.13 6.01 7.97
CA GLU A 324 8.01 5.29 7.38
C GLU A 324 6.86 5.09 8.37
N ILE A 325 7.17 4.72 9.61
CA ILE A 325 6.16 4.43 10.63
C ILE A 325 5.73 5.69 11.37
N LYS A 326 6.56 6.75 11.34
CA LYS A 326 6.42 7.97 12.15
C LYS A 326 6.49 7.68 13.66
N ILE A 327 7.23 6.64 14.04
CA ILE A 327 7.51 6.30 15.44
C ILE A 327 8.65 7.15 15.98
N HIS A 328 8.58 7.57 17.24
CA HIS A 328 9.65 8.32 17.89
C HIS A 328 10.96 7.48 17.95
N PRO A 329 12.15 8.02 17.60
CA PRO A 329 13.40 7.25 17.55
C PRO A 329 13.73 6.52 18.86
N ALA A 330 13.50 7.17 20.01
CA ALA A 330 13.71 6.54 21.31
C ALA A 330 12.86 5.26 21.52
N HIS A 331 11.63 5.22 21.02
CA HIS A 331 10.79 4.02 21.12
C HIS A 331 11.31 2.91 20.21
N LEU A 332 11.77 3.26 19.00
CA LEU A 332 12.42 2.30 18.11
C LEU A 332 13.71 1.75 18.74
N ASP A 333 14.53 2.60 19.36
CA ASP A 333 15.76 2.21 20.04
C ASP A 333 15.45 1.24 21.18
N SER A 334 14.47 1.54 22.03
CA SER A 334 14.04 0.64 23.11
C SER A 334 13.54 -0.71 22.59
N LEU A 335 12.76 -0.71 21.51
CA LEU A 335 12.31 -1.95 20.86
C LEU A 335 13.50 -2.77 20.37
N ILE A 336 14.42 -2.14 19.63
CA ILE A 336 15.58 -2.82 19.04
C ILE A 336 16.52 -3.35 20.14
N SER A 337 16.77 -2.59 21.20
CA SER A 337 17.54 -3.06 22.35
C SER A 337 16.91 -4.30 22.98
N SER A 338 15.60 -4.29 23.22
CA SER A 338 14.89 -5.45 23.80
C SER A 338 14.97 -6.70 22.92
N LEU A 339 15.00 -6.54 21.60
CA LEU A 339 15.13 -7.65 20.65
C LEU A 339 16.58 -8.14 20.52
N ALA A 340 17.55 -7.23 20.60
CA ALA A 340 18.97 -7.56 20.61
C ALA A 340 19.36 -8.33 21.87
N GLU A 341 18.85 -7.94 23.05
CA GLU A 341 19.02 -8.67 24.32
C GLU A 341 18.49 -10.10 24.25
N LYS A 342 17.39 -10.32 23.50
CA LYS A 342 16.81 -11.64 23.24
C LYS A 342 17.51 -12.42 22.12
N GLY A 343 18.53 -11.85 21.48
CA GLY A 343 19.22 -12.44 20.33
C GLY A 343 18.35 -12.57 19.07
N LEU A 344 17.25 -11.82 18.98
CA LEU A 344 16.31 -11.88 17.86
C LEU A 344 16.68 -10.94 16.71
N VAL A 345 17.51 -9.93 16.97
CA VAL A 345 17.96 -8.95 15.99
C VAL A 345 19.48 -8.84 16.03
N LYS A 346 20.11 -8.89 14.85
CA LYS A 346 21.50 -8.50 14.62
C LYS A 346 21.55 -7.09 14.03
N LEU A 347 22.43 -6.26 14.57
CA LEU A 347 22.64 -4.88 14.11
C LEU A 347 23.90 -4.81 13.26
N LYS A 348 23.81 -4.22 12.07
CA LYS A 348 24.96 -3.84 11.25
C LYS A 348 25.05 -2.32 11.20
N GLN A 349 26.06 -1.74 11.83
CA GLN A 349 26.37 -0.31 11.69
C GLN A 349 26.82 -0.04 10.24
N LEU A 350 26.37 1.09 9.68
CA LEU A 350 26.78 1.49 8.33
C LEU A 350 28.17 2.10 8.36
N THR A 351 28.96 1.77 7.35
CA THR A 351 30.22 2.45 7.05
C THR A 351 29.98 3.82 6.41
N PRO A 352 30.95 4.75 6.46
CA PRO A 352 30.85 6.04 5.77
C PRO A 352 30.54 5.90 4.27
N GLN A 353 31.09 4.86 3.62
CA GLN A 353 30.83 4.58 2.21
C GLN A 353 29.38 4.15 1.97
N GLU A 354 28.82 3.28 2.82
CA GLU A 354 27.41 2.87 2.74
C GLU A 354 26.45 4.05 3.02
N ILE A 355 26.84 4.97 3.91
CA ILE A 355 26.06 6.20 4.17
C ILE A 355 26.05 7.10 2.94
N LYS A 356 27.22 7.30 2.32
CA LYS A 356 27.35 8.06 1.07
C LYS A 356 26.54 7.44 -0.07
N GLU A 357 26.55 6.12 -0.20
CA GLU A 357 25.75 5.41 -1.21
C GLU A 357 24.24 5.57 -0.99
N LEU A 358 23.78 5.59 0.27
CA LEU A 358 22.36 5.67 0.61
C LEU A 358 21.81 7.10 0.64
N TYR A 359 22.62 8.10 1.00
CA TYR A 359 22.17 9.47 1.28
C TYR A 359 22.93 10.55 0.49
N GLY A 360 23.86 10.17 -0.39
CA GLY A 360 24.68 11.10 -1.16
C GLY A 360 25.87 11.68 -0.40
N GLU A 361 26.65 12.53 -1.09
CA GLU A 361 27.79 13.24 -0.51
C GLU A 361 27.35 14.20 0.59
N GLU A 362 26.23 14.89 0.36
CA GLU A 362 25.62 15.82 1.30
C GLU A 362 25.16 15.09 2.56
N GLY A 363 24.54 13.91 2.39
CA GLY A 363 24.18 13.02 3.48
C GLY A 363 25.40 12.63 4.32
N LEU A 364 26.51 12.22 3.70
CA LEU A 364 27.75 11.92 4.43
C LEU A 364 28.27 13.12 5.22
N VAL A 365 28.25 14.33 4.65
CA VAL A 365 28.66 15.57 5.33
C VAL A 365 27.77 15.85 6.55
N ILE A 366 26.45 15.69 6.40
CA ILE A 366 25.48 15.84 7.48
C ILE A 366 25.71 14.80 8.57
N TYR A 367 25.94 13.54 8.20
CA TYR A 367 26.23 12.44 9.12
C TYR A 367 27.50 12.68 9.93
N ASN A 368 28.58 13.13 9.30
CA ASN A 368 29.84 13.37 9.98
C ASN A 368 29.71 14.42 11.11
N LYS A 369 28.81 15.39 10.94
CA LYS A 369 28.60 16.46 11.92
C LYS A 369 27.52 16.15 12.96
N TYR A 370 26.36 15.64 12.53
CA TYR A 370 25.17 15.48 13.38
C TYR A 370 24.69 14.03 13.47
N LYS A 371 25.46 13.08 12.94
CA LYS A 371 25.23 11.64 13.07
C LYS A 371 23.83 11.24 12.61
N ARG A 372 23.17 10.30 13.30
CA ARG A 372 21.82 9.82 12.99
C ARG A 372 20.79 10.94 12.93
N ASP A 373 20.84 11.88 13.88
CA ASP A 373 19.83 12.94 14.00
C ASP A 373 19.86 13.88 12.80
N GLY A 374 21.07 14.19 12.29
CA GLY A 374 21.25 14.93 11.06
C GLY A 374 20.58 14.25 9.85
N ILE A 375 20.85 12.95 9.66
CA ILE A 375 20.27 12.17 8.56
C ILE A 375 18.75 12.02 8.70
N LEU A 376 18.24 11.83 9.93
CA LEU A 376 16.81 11.78 10.18
C LEU A 376 16.13 13.10 9.81
N LEU A 377 16.69 14.23 10.20
CA LEU A 377 16.14 15.54 9.85
C LEU A 377 16.20 15.77 8.33
N TYR A 378 17.32 15.42 7.68
CA TYR A 378 17.49 15.48 6.23
C TYR A 378 16.39 14.72 5.49
N GLU A 379 16.10 13.49 5.92
CA GLU A 379 15.06 12.65 5.34
C GLU A 379 13.62 13.14 5.57
N LEU A 380 13.38 13.93 6.61
CA LEU A 380 12.04 14.42 6.97
C LEU A 380 11.66 15.72 6.25
N ILE A 381 12.63 16.51 5.76
CA ILE A 381 12.39 17.78 5.05
C ILE A 381 11.58 17.60 3.76
N ASP A 382 11.73 16.47 3.09
CA ASP A 382 11.12 16.16 1.78
C ASP A 382 9.56 16.09 1.80
N LYS A 383 8.94 15.88 2.98
CA LYS A 383 7.51 15.51 3.05
C LYS A 383 6.50 16.66 3.18
N LYS A 384 6.84 17.90 2.78
CA LYS A 384 6.02 19.11 3.04
C LYS A 384 5.70 19.30 4.54
N ALA A 385 6.46 18.65 5.43
CA ALA A 385 6.25 18.72 6.87
C ALA A 385 6.74 20.08 7.38
N THR A 386 6.01 20.66 8.33
CA THR A 386 6.49 21.88 8.99
C THR A 386 7.66 21.55 9.90
N LEU A 387 8.56 22.51 10.18
CA LEU A 387 9.68 22.29 11.12
C LEU A 387 9.18 21.80 12.50
N LYS A 388 8.00 22.26 12.93
CA LYS A 388 7.35 21.81 14.16
C LYS A 388 6.98 20.33 14.12
N ASP A 389 6.46 19.85 12.99
CA ASP A 389 6.15 18.43 12.81
C ASP A 389 7.41 17.57 12.77
N ILE A 390 8.47 18.07 12.11
CA ILE A 390 9.77 17.41 12.04
C ILE A 390 10.35 17.22 13.44
N VAL A 391 10.37 18.28 14.26
CA VAL A 391 10.83 18.24 15.66
C VAL A 391 10.01 17.27 16.50
N LYS A 392 8.68 17.28 16.34
CA LYS A 392 7.78 16.39 17.08
C LYS A 392 8.02 14.92 16.74
N VAL A 393 8.24 14.59 15.47
CA VAL A 393 8.46 13.21 15.02
C VAL A 393 9.88 12.74 15.34
N SER A 394 10.88 13.59 15.16
CA SER A 394 12.29 13.24 15.38
C SER A 394 12.65 13.17 16.86
N GLY A 395 11.95 13.91 17.72
CA GLY A 395 12.32 14.03 19.13
C GLY A 395 13.62 14.82 19.36
N ILE A 396 14.16 15.45 18.31
CA ILE A 396 15.36 16.28 18.41
C ILE A 396 15.02 17.55 19.18
N GLU A 397 15.91 17.99 20.06
CA GLU A 397 15.73 19.25 20.77
C GLU A 397 15.48 20.39 19.76
N PRO A 398 14.45 21.23 19.96
CA PRO A 398 14.12 22.31 19.03
C PRO A 398 15.30 23.20 18.63
N LYS A 399 16.19 23.53 19.57
CA LYS A 399 17.37 24.35 19.28
C LYS A 399 18.33 23.66 18.33
N LEU A 400 18.69 22.42 18.66
CA LEU A 400 19.54 21.57 17.83
C LEU A 400 18.91 21.33 16.45
N ALA A 401 17.59 21.14 16.36
CA ALA A 401 16.89 20.96 15.09
C ALA A 401 17.04 22.18 14.17
N VAL A 402 16.98 23.41 14.70
CA VAL A 402 17.24 24.63 13.93
C VAL A 402 18.68 24.68 13.42
N GLU A 403 19.65 24.28 14.24
CA GLU A 403 21.06 24.23 13.82
C GLU A 403 21.31 23.20 12.72
N ILE A 404 20.76 21.98 12.88
CA ILE A 404 20.83 20.91 11.89
C ILE A 404 20.15 21.38 10.59
N PHE A 405 18.95 21.96 10.67
CA PHE A 405 18.21 22.45 9.51
C PHE A 405 18.99 23.51 8.73
N ALA A 406 19.55 24.50 9.44
CA ALA A 406 20.38 25.53 8.83
C ALA A 406 21.66 24.95 8.19
N PHE A 407 22.26 23.94 8.82
CA PHE A 407 23.42 23.25 8.26
C PHE A 407 23.07 22.45 7.01
N ILE A 408 21.94 21.73 6.99
CA ILE A 408 21.47 20.99 5.82
C ILE A 408 21.26 21.94 4.64
N HIS A 409 20.61 23.08 4.85
CA HIS A 409 20.43 24.09 3.80
C HIS A 409 21.76 24.59 3.23
N LYS A 410 22.77 24.81 4.08
CA LYS A 410 24.12 25.18 3.64
C LYS A 410 24.80 24.03 2.87
N ALA A 411 24.67 22.79 3.34
CA ALA A 411 25.25 21.61 2.69
C ALA A 411 24.64 21.36 1.30
N LEU A 412 23.34 21.65 1.13
CA LEU A 412 22.63 21.54 -0.14
C LEU A 412 22.87 22.73 -1.09
N GLY A 413 23.65 23.74 -0.68
CA GLY A 413 23.90 24.93 -1.51
C GLY A 413 22.65 25.77 -1.78
N LEU A 414 21.63 25.70 -0.91
CA LEU A 414 20.43 26.51 -1.06
C LEU A 414 20.77 27.96 -0.72
N GLU A 415 20.79 28.85 -1.72
CA GLU A 415 21.19 30.27 -1.59
C GLU A 415 20.20 31.14 -0.80
N ILE A 416 19.12 30.56 -0.28
CA ILE A 416 18.10 31.29 0.47
C ILE A 416 18.64 31.58 1.87
N PRO A 417 18.80 32.85 2.28
CA PRO A 417 19.23 33.17 3.63
C PRO A 417 18.18 32.67 4.63
N LEU A 418 18.60 31.76 5.51
CA LEU A 418 17.76 31.28 6.60
C LEU A 418 17.93 32.18 7.81
N ASP A 419 16.85 32.87 8.17
CA ASP A 419 16.76 33.57 9.44
C ASP A 419 16.50 32.56 10.57
N LYS A 420 17.55 32.25 11.34
CA LYS A 420 17.46 31.34 12.49
C LYS A 420 16.48 31.86 13.54
N GLU A 421 16.36 33.17 13.74
CA GLU A 421 15.42 33.74 14.71
C GLU A 421 13.98 33.43 14.33
N LEU A 422 13.65 33.52 13.04
CA LEU A 422 12.34 33.16 12.53
C LEU A 422 12.04 31.67 12.75
N LEU A 423 13.02 30.78 12.53
CA LEU A 423 12.86 29.35 12.81
C LEU A 423 12.66 29.07 14.31
N TYR A 424 13.41 29.74 15.19
CA TYR A 424 13.21 29.63 16.64
C TYR A 424 11.81 30.09 17.06
N ARG A 425 11.33 31.21 16.50
CA ARG A 425 9.96 31.71 16.75
C ARG A 425 8.90 30.72 16.27
N GLN A 426 9.07 30.08 15.11
CA GLN A 426 8.14 29.06 14.61
C GLN A 426 8.04 27.84 15.56
N LEU A 427 9.12 27.52 16.27
CA LEU A 427 9.14 26.45 17.27
C LEU A 427 8.72 26.91 18.67
N GLY A 428 8.48 28.21 18.88
CA GLY A 428 8.13 28.77 20.19
C GLY A 428 9.31 28.80 21.17
N VAL A 429 10.54 28.83 20.65
CA VAL A 429 11.78 28.77 21.44
C VAL A 429 12.44 30.14 21.41
N LYS A 430 12.99 30.58 22.54
CA LYS A 430 13.83 31.78 22.56
C LYS A 430 15.22 31.42 21.99
N PRO A 431 15.76 32.23 21.06
CA PRO A 431 17.06 31.97 20.43
C PRO A 431 18.14 31.63 21.46
#